data_AF-A0A932X2W6-F1
#
_entry.id   AF-A0A932X2W6-F1
#
_cell.length_a   1.000
_cell.length_b   1.000
_cell.length_c   1.000
_cell.angle_alpha   90.00
_cell.angle_beta   90.00
_cell.angle_gamma   90.00
#
_symmetry.space_group_name_H-M   'P 1'
#
loop_
_entity.id
_entity.type
_entity.pdbx_description
1 polymer ?
#
loop_
_entity_poly.entity_id
_entity_poly.type
_entity_poly.pdbx_seq_one_letter_code
_entity_poly.pdbx_strand_id
1 'polypeptide(L)'
;MTTALPFTELLERAGARPGRYGRKWHCPRCPERTAPALAVDRDREVFYCHRCQWRGGRRALESELGIEAQKPTPAERRKARLIHTEAERFLAWERRRRIAAAALLRTLDRADADWREVGRTELASGEPVSERVWARLELCWRWQERAEARYRRLCEFESNARELYMEYMGREKAA
;
A
#
# COMPACT_ATOMS: atom_id res chain seq x y z
N MET A 1 28.48 6.40 -17.14
CA MET A 1 27.30 6.36 -16.26
C MET A 1 26.59 7.69 -16.43
N THR A 2 25.53 7.74 -17.23
CA THR A 2 24.78 8.99 -17.46
C THR A 2 23.88 9.17 -16.25
N THR A 3 24.22 10.10 -15.36
CA THR A 3 23.40 10.43 -14.19
C THR A 3 22.03 10.86 -14.68
N ALA A 4 20.99 10.10 -14.33
CA ALA A 4 19.62 10.44 -14.71
C ALA A 4 19.27 11.81 -14.12
N LEU A 5 18.89 12.77 -14.97
CA LEU A 5 18.55 14.12 -14.53
C LEU A 5 17.32 14.08 -13.60
N PRO A 6 17.26 14.90 -12.54
CA PRO A 6 16.06 15.04 -11.72
C PRO A 6 14.83 15.44 -12.55
N PHE A 7 13.64 14.93 -12.21
CA PHE A 7 12.42 15.19 -12.98
C PHE A 7 12.05 16.68 -13.08
N THR A 8 12.36 17.46 -12.05
CA THR A 8 12.19 18.92 -12.07
C THR A 8 13.12 19.59 -13.08
N GLU A 9 14.35 19.12 -13.22
CA GLU A 9 15.30 19.66 -14.20
C GLU A 9 14.85 19.35 -15.63
N LEU A 10 14.29 18.16 -15.86
CA LEU A 10 13.67 17.82 -17.15
C LEU A 10 12.53 18.79 -17.50
N LEU A 11 11.68 19.14 -16.54
CA LEU A 11 10.59 20.10 -16.75
C LEU A 11 11.11 21.50 -17.07
N GLU A 12 12.16 21.94 -16.38
CA GLU A 12 12.81 23.23 -16.64
C GLU A 12 13.45 23.28 -18.02
N ARG A 13 14.12 22.20 -18.45
CA ARG A 13 14.66 22.06 -19.81
C ARG A 13 13.58 22.08 -20.88
N ALA A 14 12.38 21.58 -20.57
CA ALA A 14 11.21 21.69 -21.44
C ALA A 14 10.57 23.09 -21.43
N GLY A 15 11.13 24.04 -20.66
CA GLY A 15 10.67 25.42 -20.57
C GLY A 15 9.61 25.67 -19.49
N ALA A 16 9.27 24.68 -18.67
CA ALA A 16 8.39 24.89 -17.52
C ALA A 16 9.11 25.69 -16.43
N ARG A 17 8.38 26.56 -15.71
CA ARG A 17 8.96 27.37 -14.63
C ARG A 17 8.15 27.20 -13.35
N PRO A 18 8.76 27.05 -12.17
CA PRO A 18 8.00 26.96 -10.92
C PRO A 18 7.22 28.26 -10.67
N GLY A 19 5.98 28.15 -10.20
CA GLY A 19 5.19 29.30 -9.77
C GLY A 19 5.57 29.76 -8.37
N ARG A 20 5.18 30.99 -8.01
CA ARG A 20 5.57 31.68 -6.75
C ARG A 20 5.36 30.86 -5.46
N TYR A 21 4.33 30.03 -5.41
CA TYR A 21 3.95 29.25 -4.22
C TYR A 21 4.26 27.74 -4.35
N GLY A 22 5.07 27.34 -5.34
CA GLY A 22 5.61 25.98 -5.48
C GLY A 22 4.63 24.85 -5.84
N ARG A 23 3.30 25.05 -5.68
CA ARG A 23 2.29 24.01 -5.97
C ARG A 23 1.96 23.83 -7.45
N LYS A 24 2.11 24.88 -8.26
CA LYS A 24 1.82 24.87 -9.70
C LYS A 24 2.92 25.59 -10.46
N TRP A 25 3.20 25.11 -11.67
CA TRP A 25 4.23 25.59 -12.57
C TRP A 25 3.59 26.33 -13.76
N HIS A 26 4.36 27.21 -14.38
CA HIS A 26 4.06 27.80 -15.67
C HIS A 26 4.30 26.76 -16.77
N CYS A 27 3.30 26.57 -17.62
CA CYS A 27 3.37 25.63 -18.73
C CYS A 27 4.04 26.31 -19.93
N PRO A 28 5.06 25.70 -20.56
CA PRO A 28 5.74 26.23 -21.74
C PRO A 28 4.83 26.29 -22.98
N ARG A 29 3.78 25.45 -23.02
CA ARG A 29 2.79 25.43 -24.11
C ARG A 29 1.63 26.41 -23.90
N CYS A 30 1.68 27.24 -22.87
CA CYS A 30 0.66 28.25 -22.58
C CYS A 30 1.25 29.66 -22.74
N PRO A 31 0.43 30.68 -23.08
CA PRO A 31 0.91 32.06 -23.19
C PRO A 31 1.54 32.59 -21.90
N GLU A 32 2.68 33.28 -21.99
CA GLU A 32 3.55 33.65 -20.85
C GLU A 32 2.90 34.53 -19.76
N ARG A 33 1.77 35.19 -20.05
CA ARG A 33 1.10 36.12 -19.11
C ARG A 33 0.02 35.49 -18.23
N THR A 34 -0.04 34.16 -18.18
CA THR A 34 -1.13 33.45 -17.52
C THR A 34 -0.71 32.78 -16.22
N ALA A 35 -1.64 32.71 -15.27
CA ALA A 35 -1.43 32.05 -13.99
C ALA A 35 -0.95 30.59 -14.17
N PRO A 36 -0.05 30.10 -13.28
CA PRO A 36 0.50 28.76 -13.37
C PRO A 36 -0.59 27.69 -13.26
N ALA A 37 -0.59 26.77 -14.22
CA ALA A 37 -1.63 25.74 -14.39
C ALA A 37 -1.07 24.32 -14.55
N LEU A 38 0.25 24.16 -14.56
CA LEU A 38 0.93 22.87 -14.65
C LEU A 38 1.06 22.27 -13.25
N ALA A 39 0.30 21.21 -12.98
CA ALA A 39 0.47 20.38 -11.79
C ALA A 39 1.61 19.39 -12.02
N VAL A 40 2.45 19.18 -11.00
CA VAL A 40 3.61 18.28 -11.04
C VAL A 40 3.55 17.39 -9.81
N ASP A 41 3.51 16.08 -10.03
CA ASP A 41 3.66 15.07 -8.98
C ASP A 41 5.09 14.53 -9.07
N ARG A 42 5.92 14.91 -8.10
CA ARG A 42 7.33 14.55 -8.06
C ARG A 42 7.53 13.08 -7.71
N ASP A 43 6.65 12.49 -6.91
CA ASP A 43 6.79 11.12 -6.42
C ASP A 43 6.44 10.09 -7.49
N ARG A 44 5.49 10.46 -8.36
CA ARG A 44 5.07 9.67 -9.52
C ARG A 44 5.74 10.10 -10.82
N GLU A 45 6.52 11.18 -10.79
CA GLU A 45 7.21 11.78 -11.94
C GLU A 45 6.28 12.03 -13.14
N VAL A 46 5.12 12.63 -12.85
CA VAL A 46 4.12 13.00 -13.86
C VAL A 46 3.75 14.48 -13.78
N PHE A 47 3.33 15.03 -14.91
CA PHE A 47 2.84 16.41 -15.01
C PHE A 47 1.54 16.48 -15.80
N TYR A 48 0.74 17.50 -15.49
CA TYR A 48 -0.51 17.77 -16.19
C TYR A 48 -0.84 19.26 -16.17
N CYS A 49 -1.00 19.86 -17.35
CA CYS A 49 -1.46 21.23 -17.50
C CYS A 49 -2.98 21.29 -17.58
N HIS A 50 -3.61 21.92 -16.61
CA HIS A 50 -5.06 22.09 -16.58
C HIS A 50 -5.60 23.00 -17.70
N ARG A 51 -4.74 23.71 -18.44
CA ARG A 51 -5.17 24.63 -19.51
C ARG A 51 -5.05 24.03 -20.90
N CYS A 52 -3.84 23.75 -21.36
CA CYS A 52 -3.61 23.21 -22.71
C CYS A 52 -3.61 21.68 -22.76
N GLN A 53 -3.91 21.00 -21.65
CA GLN A 53 -3.93 19.53 -21.56
C GLN A 53 -2.59 18.84 -21.84
N TRP A 54 -1.49 19.61 -21.93
CA TRP A 54 -0.14 19.04 -22.03
C TRP A 54 0.16 18.21 -20.79
N ARG A 55 0.49 16.94 -20.99
CA ARG A 55 0.64 15.95 -19.93
C ARG A 55 1.63 14.87 -20.32
N GLY A 56 2.25 14.26 -19.32
CA GLY A 56 3.22 13.19 -19.54
C GLY A 56 3.85 12.75 -18.24
N GLY A 57 4.76 11.79 -18.35
CA GLY A 57 5.69 11.43 -17.28
C GLY A 57 7.12 11.59 -17.75
N ARG A 58 8.09 11.27 -16.87
CA ARG A 58 9.54 11.34 -17.15
C ARG A 58 9.91 10.86 -18.56
N ARG A 59 9.53 9.64 -18.94
CA ARG A 59 9.88 9.07 -20.26
C ARG A 59 9.35 9.87 -21.45
N ALA A 60 8.13 10.38 -21.35
CA ALA A 60 7.55 11.20 -22.42
C ALA A 60 8.31 12.52 -22.55
N LEU A 61 8.69 13.10 -21.41
CA LEU A 61 9.45 14.34 -21.35
C LEU A 61 10.89 14.17 -21.86
N GLU A 62 11.58 13.12 -21.44
CA GLU A 62 12.91 12.74 -21.94
C GLU A 62 12.88 12.57 -23.46
N SER A 63 11.86 11.87 -23.98
CA SER A 63 11.65 11.71 -25.43
C SER A 63 11.37 13.03 -26.15
N GLU A 64 10.55 13.92 -25.58
CA GLU A 64 10.31 15.27 -26.14
C GLU A 64 11.60 16.11 -26.17
N LEU A 65 12.49 15.92 -25.20
CA LEU A 65 13.77 16.60 -25.08
C LEU A 65 14.92 15.97 -25.87
N GLY A 66 14.66 14.88 -26.62
CA GLY A 66 15.69 14.15 -27.35
C GLY A 66 16.70 13.45 -26.44
N ILE A 67 16.40 13.29 -25.15
CA ILE A 67 17.18 12.46 -24.24
C ILE A 67 16.78 11.03 -24.53
N GLU A 68 17.68 10.27 -25.18
CA GLU A 68 17.47 8.84 -25.43
C GLU A 68 17.41 8.08 -24.11
N ALA A 69 16.22 8.04 -23.50
CA ALA A 69 15.95 7.12 -22.41
C ALA A 69 16.10 5.71 -22.97
N GLN A 70 17.07 4.95 -22.44
CA GLN A 70 17.20 3.54 -22.77
C GLN A 70 15.85 2.87 -22.54
N LYS A 71 15.24 2.40 -23.64
CA LYS A 71 13.98 1.65 -23.55
C LYS A 71 14.27 0.43 -22.69
N PRO A 72 13.42 0.11 -21.70
CA PRO A 72 13.63 -1.08 -20.91
C PRO A 72 13.65 -2.30 -21.84
N THR A 73 14.69 -3.09 -21.67
CA THR A 73 14.91 -4.33 -22.40
C THR A 73 13.71 -5.27 -22.17
N PRO A 74 13.47 -6.22 -23.09
CA PRO A 74 12.45 -7.24 -22.89
C PRO A 74 12.64 -8.00 -21.55
N ALA A 75 13.89 -8.22 -21.14
CA ALA A 75 14.24 -8.85 -19.87
C ALA A 75 13.78 -8.03 -18.65
N GLU A 76 14.04 -6.72 -18.65
CA GLU A 76 13.59 -5.82 -17.57
C GLU A 76 12.07 -5.72 -17.51
N ARG A 77 11.39 -5.64 -18.67
CA ARG A 77 9.93 -5.66 -18.71
C ARG A 77 9.36 -6.97 -18.16
N ARG A 78 9.98 -8.11 -18.48
CA ARG A 78 9.57 -9.42 -17.96
C ARG A 78 9.78 -9.49 -16.45
N LYS A 79 10.91 -9.01 -15.94
CA LYS A 79 11.21 -8.93 -14.50
C LYS A 79 10.18 -8.06 -13.78
N ALA A 80 9.88 -6.87 -14.28
CA ALA A 80 8.89 -5.97 -13.70
C ALA A 80 7.48 -6.60 -13.66
N ARG A 81 7.06 -7.27 -14.73
CA ARG A 81 5.78 -8.01 -14.76
C ARG A 81 5.74 -9.14 -13.74
N LEU A 82 6.83 -9.91 -13.62
CA LEU A 82 6.93 -10.98 -12.63
C LEU A 82 6.79 -10.42 -11.21
N ILE A 83 7.54 -9.37 -10.88
CA ILE A 83 7.48 -8.70 -9.57
C ILE A 83 6.06 -8.22 -9.27
N HIS A 84 5.42 -7.54 -10.22
CA HIS A 84 4.04 -7.08 -10.05
C HIS A 84 3.06 -8.23 -9.82
N THR A 85 3.19 -9.30 -10.60
CA THR A 85 2.31 -10.48 -10.50
C THR A 85 2.47 -11.17 -9.14
N GLU A 86 3.70 -11.33 -8.67
CA GLU A 86 3.97 -11.93 -7.36
C GLU A 86 3.52 -11.02 -6.21
N ALA A 87 3.65 -9.70 -6.35
CA ALA A 87 3.11 -8.74 -5.39
C ALA A 87 1.57 -8.83 -5.30
N GLU A 88 0.87 -8.90 -6.44
CA GLU A 88 -0.58 -9.07 -6.47
C GLU A 88 -1.01 -10.42 -5.86
N ARG A 89 -0.29 -11.51 -6.15
CA ARG A 89 -0.53 -12.83 -5.55
C ARG A 89 -0.37 -12.79 -4.04
N PHE A 90 0.68 -12.13 -3.56
CA PHE A 90 0.93 -11.95 -2.13
C PHE A 90 -0.21 -11.18 -1.45
N LEU A 91 -0.61 -10.02 -2.00
CA LEU A 91 -1.71 -9.22 -1.47
C LEU A 91 -3.04 -10.00 -1.46
N ALA A 92 -3.31 -10.81 -2.49
CA ALA A 92 -4.50 -11.64 -2.55
C ALA A 92 -4.49 -12.76 -1.49
N TRP A 93 -3.34 -13.44 -1.31
CA TRP A 93 -3.15 -14.45 -0.28
C TRP A 93 -3.31 -13.86 1.12
N GLU A 94 -2.69 -12.71 1.38
CA GLU A 94 -2.78 -11.96 2.63
C GLU A 94 -4.23 -11.61 2.96
N ARG A 95 -4.97 -11.04 1.99
CA ARG A 95 -6.39 -10.71 2.15
C ARG A 95 -7.23 -11.93 2.53
N ARG A 96 -7.02 -13.07 1.86
CA ARG A 96 -7.74 -14.33 2.19
C ARG A 96 -7.41 -14.79 3.60
N ARG A 97 -6.14 -14.72 4.00
CA ARG A 97 -5.68 -15.10 5.34
C ARG A 97 -6.32 -14.24 6.43
N ARG A 98 -6.41 -12.91 6.22
CA ARG A 98 -7.10 -12.00 7.15
C ARG A 98 -8.59 -12.32 7.30
N ILE A 99 -9.28 -12.59 6.18
CA ILE A 99 -10.70 -12.97 6.20
C ILE A 99 -10.91 -14.26 6.99
N ALA A 100 -10.06 -15.27 6.77
CA ALA A 100 -10.11 -16.54 7.49
C ALA A 100 -9.86 -16.36 9.00
N ALA A 101 -8.87 -15.55 9.38
CA ALA A 101 -8.58 -15.25 10.78
C ALA A 101 -9.76 -14.53 11.47
N ALA A 102 -10.33 -13.50 10.83
CA ALA A 102 -11.47 -12.78 11.35
C ALA A 102 -12.73 -13.68 11.47
N ALA A 103 -12.93 -14.60 10.54
CA ALA A 103 -14.01 -15.58 10.62
C ALA A 103 -13.84 -16.54 11.81
N LEU A 104 -12.61 -17.02 12.05
CA LEU A 104 -12.30 -17.86 13.20
C LEU A 104 -12.58 -17.13 14.52
N LEU A 105 -12.14 -15.88 14.66
CA LEU A 105 -12.39 -15.07 15.85
C LEU A 105 -13.88 -14.91 16.12
N ARG A 106 -14.69 -14.57 15.11
CA ARG A 106 -16.15 -14.47 15.26
C ARG A 106 -16.84 -15.78 15.67
N THR A 107 -16.28 -16.93 15.29
CA THR A 107 -16.81 -18.23 15.72
C THR A 107 -16.46 -18.50 17.18
N LEU A 108 -15.25 -18.13 17.60
CA LEU A 108 -14.82 -18.23 19.00
C LEU A 108 -15.63 -17.30 19.90
N ASP A 109 -15.87 -16.05 19.49
CA ASP A 109 -16.68 -15.08 20.25
C ASP A 109 -18.10 -15.60 20.48
N ARG A 110 -18.70 -16.23 19.45
CA ARG A 110 -20.03 -16.85 19.57
C ARG A 110 -20.02 -18.03 20.52
N ALA A 111 -19.04 -18.92 20.40
CA ALA A 111 -18.91 -20.05 21.32
C ALA A 111 -18.71 -19.57 22.77
N ASP A 112 -17.88 -18.56 23.00
CA ASP A 112 -17.70 -17.95 24.33
C ASP A 112 -19.02 -17.35 24.86
N ALA A 113 -19.76 -16.61 24.03
CA ALA A 113 -21.05 -16.06 24.40
C ALA A 113 -22.06 -17.15 24.81
N ASP A 114 -22.18 -18.22 24.02
CA ASP A 114 -23.06 -19.36 24.29
C ASP A 114 -22.67 -20.03 25.62
N TRP A 115 -21.38 -20.29 25.84
CA TRP A 115 -20.91 -20.93 27.08
C TRP A 115 -21.04 -20.04 28.30
N ARG A 116 -20.90 -18.71 28.16
CA ARG A 116 -21.19 -17.77 29.25
C ARG A 116 -22.67 -17.71 29.59
N GLU A 117 -23.56 -17.90 28.63
CA GLU A 117 -25.00 -17.98 28.89
C GLU A 117 -25.35 -19.26 29.65
N VAL A 118 -24.84 -20.41 29.20
CA VAL A 118 -24.99 -21.70 29.91
C VAL A 118 -24.42 -21.60 31.33
N GLY A 119 -23.19 -21.10 31.47
CA GLY A 119 -22.55 -20.92 32.77
C GLY A 119 -23.30 -19.93 33.68
N ARG A 120 -23.89 -18.86 33.13
CA ARG A 120 -24.76 -17.95 33.89
C ARG A 120 -26.04 -18.62 34.36
N THR A 121 -26.59 -19.51 33.56
CA THR A 121 -27.79 -20.28 33.90
C THR A 121 -27.50 -21.27 35.02
N GLU A 122 -26.37 -21.99 34.95
CA GLU A 122 -25.89 -22.87 36.02
C GLU A 122 -25.54 -22.08 37.29
N LEU A 123 -24.93 -20.89 37.17
CA LEU A 123 -24.69 -20.03 38.33
C LEU A 123 -25.98 -19.55 38.99
N ALA A 124 -27.00 -19.23 38.17
CA ALA A 124 -28.29 -18.75 38.66
C ALA A 124 -29.11 -19.86 39.33
N SER A 125 -28.87 -21.14 39.01
CA SER A 125 -29.54 -22.27 39.69
C SER A 125 -29.02 -22.50 41.11
N GLY A 126 -27.91 -21.85 41.50
CA GLY A 126 -27.28 -22.01 42.81
C GLY A 126 -26.49 -23.31 42.96
N GLU A 127 -26.43 -24.13 41.91
CA GLU A 127 -25.58 -25.32 41.87
C GLU A 127 -24.16 -24.95 41.41
N PRO A 128 -23.14 -25.73 41.79
CA PRO A 128 -21.79 -25.54 41.28
C PRO A 128 -21.77 -25.68 39.75
N VAL A 129 -21.13 -24.72 39.07
CA VAL A 129 -20.93 -24.79 37.61
C VAL A 129 -20.22 -26.09 37.24
N SER A 130 -20.75 -26.78 36.25
CA SER A 130 -20.26 -28.09 35.85
C SER A 130 -18.82 -28.02 35.31
N GLU A 131 -18.01 -29.04 35.61
CA GLU A 131 -16.62 -29.15 35.13
C GLU A 131 -16.54 -29.10 33.59
N ARG A 132 -17.58 -29.59 32.92
CA ARG A 132 -17.73 -29.53 31.46
C ARG A 132 -17.80 -28.09 30.94
N VAL A 133 -18.54 -27.21 31.61
CA VAL A 133 -18.65 -25.78 31.24
C VAL A 133 -17.32 -25.07 31.48
N TRP A 134 -16.68 -25.32 32.62
CA TRP A 134 -15.35 -24.78 32.93
C TRP A 134 -14.29 -25.19 31.90
N ALA A 135 -14.18 -26.48 31.59
CA ALA A 135 -13.21 -26.99 30.62
C ALA A 135 -13.43 -26.38 29.22
N ARG A 136 -14.67 -26.03 28.87
CA ARG A 136 -14.97 -25.38 27.58
C ARG A 136 -14.65 -23.90 27.55
N LEU A 137 -14.97 -23.15 28.62
CA LEU A 137 -14.55 -21.75 28.74
C LEU A 137 -13.02 -21.62 28.73
N GLU A 138 -12.32 -22.50 29.43
CA GLU A 138 -10.85 -22.51 29.45
C GLU A 138 -10.27 -22.83 28.06
N LEU A 139 -10.86 -23.78 27.33
CA LEU A 139 -10.45 -24.08 25.97
C LEU A 139 -10.68 -22.89 25.03
N CYS A 140 -11.83 -22.23 25.12
CA CYS A 140 -12.16 -21.03 24.35
C CYS A 140 -11.14 -19.91 24.63
N TRP A 141 -10.82 -19.65 25.91
CA TRP A 141 -9.82 -18.68 26.33
C TRP A 141 -8.44 -18.97 25.72
N ARG A 142 -7.92 -20.20 25.87
CA ARG A 142 -6.60 -20.60 25.33
C ARG A 142 -6.54 -20.51 23.81
N TRP A 143 -7.66 -20.79 23.13
CA TRP A 143 -7.75 -20.65 21.68
C TRP A 143 -7.77 -19.19 21.26
N GLN A 144 -8.48 -18.33 22.00
CA GLN A 144 -8.50 -16.89 21.76
C GLN A 144 -7.10 -16.29 21.89
N GLU A 145 -6.36 -16.58 22.97
CA GLU A 145 -4.95 -16.15 23.12
C GLU A 145 -4.07 -16.59 21.95
N ARG A 146 -4.18 -17.86 21.53
CA ARG A 146 -3.38 -18.39 20.41
C ARG A 146 -3.76 -17.75 19.07
N ALA A 147 -5.04 -17.53 18.83
CA ALA A 147 -5.55 -16.89 17.61
C ALA A 147 -5.13 -15.43 17.55
N GLU A 148 -5.30 -14.68 18.64
CA GLU A 148 -4.86 -13.29 18.78
C GLU A 148 -3.35 -13.14 18.62
N ALA A 149 -2.54 -14.00 19.23
CA ALA A 149 -1.09 -13.97 19.07
C ALA A 149 -0.64 -14.24 17.62
N ARG A 150 -1.34 -15.13 16.90
CA ARG A 150 -1.08 -15.39 15.48
C ARG A 150 -1.53 -14.22 14.60
N TYR A 151 -2.65 -13.59 14.94
CA TYR A 151 -3.16 -12.41 14.26
C TYR A 151 -2.23 -11.20 14.45
N ARG A 152 -1.79 -10.94 15.69
CA ARG A 152 -0.85 -9.86 16.02
C ARG A 152 0.49 -10.03 15.30
N ARG A 153 1.07 -11.25 15.31
CA ARG A 153 2.27 -11.56 14.52
C ARG A 153 2.08 -11.37 13.03
N LEU A 154 0.87 -11.61 12.51
CA LEU A 154 0.55 -11.34 11.12
C LEU A 154 0.60 -9.84 10.84
N CYS A 155 -0.04 -9.03 11.68
CA CYS A 155 -0.04 -7.57 11.55
C CYS A 155 1.37 -6.98 11.66
N GLU A 156 2.20 -7.50 12.56
CA GLU A 156 3.62 -7.12 12.69
C GLU A 156 4.42 -7.49 11.43
N PHE A 157 4.25 -8.71 10.91
CA PHE A 157 4.89 -9.13 9.67
C PHE A 157 4.47 -8.25 8.48
N GLU A 158 3.18 -7.89 8.38
CA GLU A 158 2.66 -7.01 7.33
C GLU A 158 3.24 -5.60 7.44
N SER A 159 3.39 -5.06 8.65
CA SER A 159 4.07 -3.78 8.87
C SER A 159 5.52 -3.83 8.39
N ASN A 160 6.26 -4.88 8.78
CA ASN A 160 7.66 -5.05 8.40
C ASN A 160 7.82 -5.33 6.90
N ALA A 161 6.97 -6.16 6.30
CA ALA A 161 7.00 -6.46 4.87
C ALA A 161 6.65 -5.22 4.04
N ARG A 162 5.71 -4.39 4.52
CA ARG A 162 5.40 -3.09 3.91
C ARG A 162 6.58 -2.13 4.02
N GLU A 163 7.22 -2.03 5.18
CA GLU A 163 8.43 -1.22 5.35
C GLU A 163 9.55 -1.65 4.40
N LEU A 164 9.84 -2.96 4.34
CA LEU A 164 10.85 -3.52 3.44
C LEU A 164 10.50 -3.29 1.96
N TYR A 165 9.22 -3.40 1.60
CA TYR A 165 8.76 -3.09 0.24
C TYR A 165 8.90 -1.60 -0.07
N MET A 166 8.52 -0.72 0.85
CA MET A 166 8.68 0.73 0.69
C MET A 166 10.15 1.13 0.63
N GLU A 167 11.01 0.47 1.40
CA GLU A 167 12.46 0.64 1.38
C GLU A 167 13.07 0.15 0.06
N TYR A 168 12.65 -1.01 -0.44
CA TYR A 168 13.02 -1.50 -1.78
C TYR A 168 12.60 -0.53 -2.87
N MET A 169 11.34 -0.09 -2.86
CA MET A 169 10.82 0.89 -3.82
C MET A 169 11.52 2.24 -3.68
N GLY A 170 11.91 2.64 -2.48
CA GLY A 170 12.69 3.86 -2.23
C GLY A 170 14.13 3.75 -2.74
N ARG A 171 14.77 2.60 -2.56
CA ARG A 171 16.11 2.30 -3.07
C ARG A 171 16.14 2.20 -4.59
N GLU A 172 15.12 1.60 -5.22
CA GLU A 172 14.99 1.61 -6.69
C GLU A 172 14.71 3.00 -7.25
N LYS A 173 14.05 3.89 -6.50
CA LYS A 173 13.90 5.30 -6.91
C LYS A 173 15.19 6.12 -6.75
N ALA A 174 16.13 5.66 -5.93
CA ALA A 174 17.38 6.35 -5.64
C ALA A 174 18.58 5.85 -6.48
N ALA A 175 18.43 4.70 -7.15
CA ALA A 175 19.41 4.10 -8.05
C ALA A 175 19.16 4.51 -9.51
#